data_AF-A0A4U2ZAZ0-F1
#
_entry.id   AF-A0A4U2ZAZ0-F1
#
_cell.length_a   1.000
_cell.length_b   1.000
_cell.length_c   1.000
_cell.angle_alpha   90.00
_cell.angle_beta   90.00
_cell.angle_gamma   90.00
#
_symmetry.space_group_name_H-M   'P 1'
#
loop_
_entity.id
_entity.type
_entity.pdbx_description
1 polymer ?
#
loop_
_entity_poly.entity_id
_entity_poly.type
_entity_poly.pdbx_seq_one_letter_code
_entity_poly.pdbx_strand_id
1 'polypeptide(L)'
;MLVGNYLNNEEVKTLISTFSEKTKFRNLIQEMNNSEKFEFDENSEVIQAIKFDVLKGEDVYSAKVVYLKINENVKIRYTIRHLNGDESTTNDFFIGEIFKVEEDEIKVTHFRSYHDEYVSSLISSHTHEVAALAIESNKLQEEQFPIDENYVPGMLLNEEVKTAAWYSGCMPGGYMWCGEGCGGSSACKSTAGAVNSLDFCCKSHDCCYHTYGVSYKNCLCDSNLCDCSQRVPWQFSTPIVQAAMCSSCK
;
A
#
# COMPACT_ATOMS: atom_id res chain seq x y z
N MET A 1 7.58 5.16 -11.04
CA MET A 1 6.65 5.49 -12.14
C MET A 1 5.29 4.89 -11.83
N LEU A 2 4.23 5.67 -11.95
CA LEU A 2 2.88 5.35 -11.46
C LEU A 2 1.84 5.93 -12.40
N VAL A 3 0.82 5.16 -12.78
CA VAL A 3 -0.40 5.61 -13.48
C VAL A 3 -1.56 4.77 -12.97
N GLY A 4 -2.76 5.34 -12.88
CA GLY A 4 -3.91 4.56 -12.49
C GLY A 4 -5.23 5.22 -12.80
N ASN A 5 -6.29 4.66 -12.21
CA ASN A 5 -7.63 5.20 -12.22
C ASN A 5 -8.38 4.71 -10.98
N TYR A 6 -9.57 5.23 -10.74
CA TYR A 6 -10.48 4.67 -9.75
C TYR A 6 -11.12 3.38 -10.27
N LEU A 7 -11.42 2.46 -9.34
CA LEU A 7 -12.29 1.33 -9.64
C LEU A 7 -13.72 1.85 -9.77
N ASN A 8 -14.46 1.38 -10.77
CA ASN A 8 -15.88 1.68 -10.86
C ASN A 8 -16.69 0.83 -9.87
N ASN A 9 -17.96 1.17 -9.66
CA ASN A 9 -18.83 0.50 -8.69
C ASN A 9 -19.01 -1.01 -8.97
N GLU A 10 -19.01 -1.43 -10.23
CA GLU A 10 -19.16 -2.84 -10.61
C GLU A 10 -17.88 -3.62 -10.30
N GLU A 11 -16.71 -3.03 -10.60
CA GLU A 11 -15.40 -3.60 -10.24
C GLU A 11 -15.27 -3.76 -8.72
N VAL A 12 -15.67 -2.76 -7.95
CA VAL A 12 -15.63 -2.80 -6.48
C VAL A 12 -16.52 -3.92 -5.94
N LYS A 13 -17.79 -3.98 -6.37
CA LYS A 13 -18.72 -5.04 -5.94
C LYS A 13 -18.21 -6.43 -6.28
N THR A 14 -17.70 -6.59 -7.50
CA THR A 14 -17.14 -7.88 -7.97
C THR A 14 -15.95 -8.30 -7.12
N LEU A 15 -15.05 -7.38 -6.76
CA LEU A 15 -13.92 -7.71 -5.90
C LEU A 15 -14.40 -8.14 -4.50
N ILE A 16 -15.27 -7.35 -3.88
CA ILE A 16 -15.78 -7.58 -2.53
C ILE A 16 -16.51 -8.93 -2.42
N SER A 17 -17.33 -9.28 -3.42
CA SER A 17 -18.08 -10.55 -3.40
C SER A 17 -17.18 -11.79 -3.41
N THR A 18 -15.92 -11.66 -3.85
CA THR A 18 -14.95 -12.78 -3.81
C THR A 18 -14.25 -12.96 -2.45
N PHE A 19 -14.42 -12.02 -1.50
CA PHE A 19 -13.63 -12.04 -0.26
C PHE A 19 -13.93 -13.28 0.57
N SER A 20 -15.20 -13.64 0.75
CA SER A 20 -15.63 -14.79 1.56
C SER A 20 -15.09 -16.13 1.05
N GLU A 21 -14.82 -16.23 -0.26
CA GLU A 21 -14.26 -17.41 -0.92
C GLU A 21 -12.76 -17.59 -0.63
N LYS A 22 -12.06 -16.52 -0.25
CA LYS A 22 -10.59 -16.53 -0.02
C LYS A 22 -10.23 -17.01 1.38
N THR A 23 -9.36 -18.01 1.47
CA THR A 23 -8.84 -18.54 2.74
C THR A 23 -8.15 -17.45 3.56
N LYS A 24 -7.32 -16.61 2.93
CA LYS A 24 -6.67 -15.45 3.57
C LYS A 24 -7.66 -14.55 4.30
N PHE A 25 -8.79 -14.25 3.66
CA PHE A 25 -9.81 -13.38 4.24
C PHE A 25 -10.48 -14.04 5.45
N ARG A 26 -10.90 -15.30 5.33
CA ARG A 26 -11.52 -16.03 6.46
C ARG A 26 -10.59 -16.10 7.66
N ASN A 27 -9.31 -16.41 7.44
CA ASN A 27 -8.31 -16.44 8.51
C ASN A 27 -8.10 -15.05 9.13
N LEU A 28 -8.03 -14.00 8.30
CA LEU A 28 -7.93 -12.62 8.77
C LEU A 28 -9.10 -12.27 9.69
N ILE A 29 -10.33 -12.50 9.24
CA ILE A 29 -11.55 -12.21 10.01
C ILE A 29 -11.56 -12.99 11.32
N GLN A 30 -11.17 -14.27 11.30
CA GLN A 30 -11.07 -15.09 12.50
C GLN A 30 -10.08 -14.50 13.52
N GLU A 31 -8.88 -14.14 13.08
CA GLU A 31 -7.84 -13.60 13.97
C GLU A 31 -8.18 -12.20 14.50
N MET A 32 -8.75 -11.34 13.67
CA MET A 32 -9.23 -10.03 14.11
C MET A 32 -10.36 -10.17 15.13
N ASN A 33 -11.27 -11.13 14.95
CA ASN A 33 -12.35 -11.43 15.88
C ASN A 33 -11.89 -11.98 17.23
N ASN A 34 -10.63 -12.42 17.36
CA ASN A 34 -10.04 -12.73 18.66
C ASN A 34 -9.71 -11.45 19.47
N SER A 35 -9.59 -10.30 18.80
CA SER A 35 -9.21 -9.02 19.40
C SER A 35 -10.37 -8.02 19.55
N GLU A 36 -11.24 -7.93 18.55
CA GLU A 36 -12.45 -7.07 18.53
C GLU A 36 -13.53 -7.81 17.75
N LYS A 37 -14.75 -7.96 18.31
CA LYS A 37 -15.84 -8.65 17.62
C LYS A 37 -16.49 -7.75 16.58
N PHE A 38 -16.62 -8.23 15.35
CA PHE A 38 -17.34 -7.55 14.28
C PHE A 38 -17.85 -8.55 13.22
N GLU A 39 -18.80 -8.09 12.42
CA GLU A 39 -19.30 -8.81 11.26
C GLU A 39 -18.89 -8.07 9.99
N PHE A 40 -18.50 -8.82 8.96
CA PHE A 40 -18.18 -8.26 7.66
C PHE A 40 -19.47 -8.11 6.83
N ASP A 41 -19.69 -6.92 6.28
CA ASP A 41 -20.76 -6.65 5.32
C ASP A 41 -20.15 -6.29 3.97
N GLU A 42 -20.62 -6.92 2.89
CA GLU A 42 -20.22 -6.61 1.52
C GLU A 42 -20.62 -5.18 1.09
N ASN A 43 -21.54 -4.54 1.82
CA ASN A 43 -21.96 -3.15 1.63
C ASN A 43 -21.21 -2.16 2.53
N SER A 44 -20.11 -2.60 3.18
CA SER A 44 -19.25 -1.72 3.98
C SER A 44 -18.81 -0.47 3.21
N GLU A 45 -18.64 0.64 3.92
CA GLU A 45 -18.22 1.90 3.33
C GLU A 45 -16.84 1.77 2.66
N VAL A 46 -16.74 2.21 1.42
CA VAL A 46 -15.49 2.18 0.64
C VAL A 46 -14.72 3.47 0.89
N ILE A 47 -13.58 3.37 1.59
CA ILE A 47 -12.68 4.49 1.86
C ILE A 47 -11.83 4.82 0.63
N GLN A 48 -11.34 3.79 -0.08
CA GLN A 48 -10.47 3.94 -1.23
C GLN A 48 -10.69 2.78 -2.19
N ALA A 49 -10.77 3.07 -3.49
CA ALA A 49 -10.91 2.08 -4.53
C ALA A 49 -10.15 2.50 -5.79
N ILE A 50 -8.92 2.00 -5.94
CA ILE A 50 -8.00 2.41 -7.01
C ILE A 50 -7.44 1.20 -7.76
N LYS A 51 -7.10 1.42 -9.02
CA LYS A 51 -6.35 0.50 -9.88
C LYS A 51 -5.17 1.23 -10.49
N PHE A 52 -4.00 0.62 -10.54
CA PHE A 52 -2.79 1.30 -10.98
C PHE A 52 -1.69 0.35 -11.43
N ASP A 53 -0.81 0.88 -12.26
CA ASP A 53 0.49 0.30 -12.57
C ASP A 53 1.57 1.05 -11.81
N VAL A 54 2.51 0.31 -11.22
CA VAL A 54 3.73 0.87 -10.63
C VAL A 54 4.96 0.13 -11.14
N LEU A 55 5.95 0.89 -11.62
CA LEU A 55 7.22 0.35 -12.10
C LEU A 55 8.16 0.01 -10.93
N LYS A 56 8.85 -1.13 -11.04
CA LYS A 56 9.94 -1.56 -10.16
C LYS A 56 11.03 -2.23 -10.99
N GLY A 57 12.00 -1.44 -11.45
CA GLY A 57 13.01 -1.93 -12.38
C GLY A 57 12.39 -2.13 -13.76
N GLU A 58 12.56 -3.32 -14.34
CA GLU A 58 11.94 -3.66 -15.63
C GLU A 58 10.50 -4.17 -15.49
N ASP A 59 10.06 -4.46 -14.26
CA ASP A 59 8.75 -5.02 -13.97
C ASP A 59 7.70 -3.94 -13.72
N VAL A 60 6.49 -4.16 -14.22
CA VAL A 60 5.29 -3.39 -13.89
C VAL A 60 4.41 -4.21 -12.96
N TYR A 61 4.04 -3.65 -11.82
CA TYR A 61 3.03 -4.22 -10.93
C TYR A 61 1.71 -3.52 -11.16
N SER A 62 0.77 -4.25 -11.75
CA SER A 62 -0.59 -3.81 -11.98
C SER A 62 -1.47 -4.28 -10.83
N ALA A 63 -2.06 -3.35 -10.08
CA ALA A 63 -2.77 -3.64 -8.85
C ALA A 63 -4.18 -3.05 -8.83
N LYS A 64 -5.06 -3.70 -8.07
CA LYS A 64 -6.36 -3.17 -7.63
C LYS A 64 -6.38 -3.20 -6.11
N VAL A 65 -6.88 -2.12 -5.52
CA VAL A 65 -6.96 -1.93 -4.08
C VAL A 65 -8.35 -1.49 -3.71
N VAL A 66 -8.94 -2.17 -2.72
CA VAL A 66 -10.18 -1.74 -2.07
C VAL A 66 -9.91 -1.66 -0.58
N TYR A 67 -10.23 -0.52 0.03
CA TYR A 67 -10.09 -0.27 1.45
C TYR A 67 -11.45 0.07 2.03
N LEU A 68 -11.89 -0.75 2.99
CA LEU A 68 -13.23 -0.74 3.55
C LEU A 68 -13.19 -0.29 5.00
N LYS A 69 -14.16 0.54 5.38
CA LYS A 69 -14.54 0.81 6.76
C LYS A 69 -15.66 -0.16 7.12
N ILE A 70 -15.34 -1.15 7.96
CA ILE A 70 -16.32 -2.14 8.43
C ILE A 70 -17.17 -1.52 9.55
N ASN A 71 -16.50 -0.84 10.47
CA ASN A 71 -17.11 0.01 11.50
C ASN A 71 -16.09 1.09 11.90
N GLU A 72 -16.38 1.87 12.96
CA GLU A 72 -15.48 2.94 13.42
C GLU A 72 -14.08 2.44 13.83
N ASN A 73 -13.99 1.22 14.36
CA ASN A 73 -12.77 0.64 14.92
C ASN A 73 -12.11 -0.38 13.99
N VAL A 74 -12.75 -0.80 12.91
CA VAL A 74 -12.28 -1.90 12.05
C VAL A 74 -12.26 -1.47 10.60
N LYS A 75 -11.09 -1.56 9.98
CA LYS A 75 -10.89 -1.36 8.55
C LYS A 75 -10.20 -2.55 7.93
N ILE A 76 -10.51 -2.83 6.66
CA ILE A 76 -9.93 -3.94 5.91
C ILE A 76 -9.52 -3.46 4.53
N ARG A 77 -8.26 -3.67 4.18
CA ARG A 77 -7.69 -3.41 2.86
C ARG A 77 -7.43 -4.72 2.14
N TYR A 78 -7.94 -4.83 0.93
CA TYR A 78 -7.59 -5.88 -0.01
C TYR A 78 -6.70 -5.30 -1.11
N THR A 79 -5.65 -6.04 -1.47
CA THR A 79 -4.81 -5.73 -2.61
C THR A 79 -4.64 -6.98 -3.45
N ILE A 80 -4.95 -6.88 -4.74
CA ILE A 80 -4.62 -7.89 -5.74
C ILE A 80 -3.70 -7.24 -6.75
N ARG A 81 -2.63 -7.94 -7.12
CA ARG A 81 -1.67 -7.48 -8.12
C ARG A 81 -1.26 -8.60 -9.06
N HIS A 82 -0.82 -8.21 -10.23
CA HIS A 82 -0.21 -9.06 -11.22
C HIS A 82 1.00 -8.36 -11.85
N LEU A 83 1.92 -9.17 -12.35
CA LEU A 83 3.16 -8.74 -12.97
C LEU A 83 2.93 -8.52 -14.47
N ASN A 84 3.37 -7.38 -14.99
CA ASN A 84 3.39 -7.05 -16.41
C ASN A 84 2.03 -7.25 -17.11
N GLY A 85 0.92 -6.91 -16.45
CA GLY A 85 -0.43 -7.11 -17.01
C GLY A 85 -0.91 -8.57 -17.07
N ASP A 86 -0.11 -9.56 -16.64
CA ASP A 86 -0.43 -10.99 -16.76
C ASP A 86 -1.20 -11.50 -15.54
N GLU A 87 -2.52 -11.63 -15.66
CA GLU A 87 -3.42 -12.12 -14.62
C GLU A 87 -3.04 -13.51 -14.06
N SER A 88 -2.29 -14.35 -14.80
CA SER A 88 -1.84 -15.65 -14.31
C SER A 88 -0.80 -15.55 -13.18
N THR A 89 -0.15 -14.38 -13.05
CA THR A 89 0.85 -14.08 -12.01
C THR A 89 0.23 -13.50 -10.73
N THR A 90 -1.09 -13.62 -10.59
CA THR A 90 -1.86 -13.04 -9.48
C THR A 90 -1.23 -13.34 -8.12
N ASN A 91 -1.03 -12.27 -7.36
CA ASN A 91 -0.70 -12.30 -5.95
C ASN A 91 -1.65 -11.34 -5.22
N ASP A 92 -2.31 -11.83 -4.19
CA ASP A 92 -3.23 -11.02 -3.40
C ASP A 92 -2.96 -11.12 -1.90
N PHE A 93 -3.47 -10.14 -1.17
CA PHE A 93 -3.39 -10.12 0.28
C PHE A 93 -4.42 -9.21 0.92
N PHE A 94 -4.66 -9.47 2.21
CA PHE A 94 -5.46 -8.62 3.06
C PHE A 94 -4.65 -8.02 4.20
N ILE A 95 -5.00 -6.79 4.56
CA ILE A 95 -4.53 -6.11 5.77
C ILE A 95 -5.76 -5.65 6.55
N GLY A 96 -5.89 -6.13 7.78
CA GLY A 96 -6.92 -5.71 8.72
C GLY A 96 -6.34 -4.76 9.76
N GLU A 97 -7.09 -3.76 10.16
CA GLU A 97 -6.66 -2.74 11.13
C GLU A 97 -7.74 -2.60 12.19
N ILE A 98 -7.34 -2.72 13.46
CA ILE A 98 -8.21 -2.48 14.62
C ILE A 98 -7.69 -1.26 15.38
N PHE A 99 -8.54 -0.25 15.50
CA PHE A 99 -8.25 1.02 16.18
C PHE A 99 -8.72 0.96 17.63
N LYS A 100 -7.86 1.41 18.54
CA LYS A 100 -8.19 1.67 19.93
C LYS A 100 -7.74 3.08 20.26
N VAL A 101 -8.71 3.93 20.56
CA VAL A 101 -8.47 5.32 20.94
C VAL A 101 -8.34 5.39 22.46
N GLU A 102 -7.18 5.84 22.90
CA GLU A 102 -6.86 6.17 24.29
C GLU A 102 -6.77 7.71 24.42
N GLU A 103 -6.60 8.24 25.64
CA GLU A 103 -6.68 9.70 25.90
C GLU A 103 -5.78 10.52 24.95
N ASP A 104 -4.51 10.13 24.80
CA ASP A 104 -3.52 10.87 24.00
C ASP A 104 -3.02 10.11 22.76
N GLU A 105 -3.47 8.88 22.57
CA GLU A 105 -2.89 7.94 21.60
C GLU A 105 -3.96 7.13 20.87
N ILE A 106 -3.72 6.89 19.59
CA ILE A 106 -4.44 5.92 18.78
C ILE A 106 -3.51 4.72 18.59
N LYS A 107 -3.88 3.60 19.20
CA LYS A 107 -3.24 2.30 18.97
C LYS A 107 -3.91 1.60 17.81
N VAL A 108 -3.09 1.04 16.93
CA VAL A 108 -3.55 0.28 15.78
C VAL A 108 -2.91 -1.09 15.81
N THR A 109 -3.74 -2.14 15.90
CA THR A 109 -3.29 -3.51 15.65
C THR A 109 -3.50 -3.82 14.18
N HIS A 110 -2.41 -4.07 13.48
CA HIS A 110 -2.39 -4.44 12.06
C HIS A 110 -2.30 -5.94 11.95
N PHE A 111 -3.17 -6.54 11.15
CA PHE A 111 -3.21 -7.97 10.85
C PHE A 111 -2.92 -8.15 9.37
N ARG A 112 -2.00 -9.05 9.03
CA ARG A 112 -1.54 -9.31 7.67
C ARG A 112 -1.86 -10.74 7.28
N SER A 113 -2.66 -10.90 6.24
CA SER A 113 -2.89 -12.19 5.62
C SER A 113 -2.27 -12.22 4.22
N TYR A 114 -0.97 -12.49 4.20
CA TYR A 114 -0.17 -12.70 2.98
C TYR A 114 -0.19 -14.16 2.51
N HIS A 115 -0.45 -15.09 3.44
CA HIS A 115 -0.46 -16.53 3.21
C HIS A 115 -1.79 -17.15 3.66
N ASP A 116 -2.12 -18.30 3.08
CA ASP A 116 -3.35 -19.04 3.38
C ASP A 116 -3.32 -19.74 4.74
N GLU A 117 -2.15 -19.85 5.38
CA GLU A 117 -1.96 -20.67 6.59
C GLU A 117 -1.89 -19.86 7.87
N TYR A 118 -1.45 -18.60 7.80
CA TYR A 118 -1.23 -17.79 8.99
C TYR A 118 -1.52 -16.31 8.75
N VAL A 119 -1.86 -15.63 9.84
CA VAL A 119 -1.99 -14.18 9.92
C VAL A 119 -0.92 -13.70 10.88
N SER A 120 -0.11 -12.73 10.45
CA SER A 120 0.83 -12.06 11.36
C SER A 120 0.23 -10.75 11.83
N SER A 121 0.67 -10.25 12.98
CA SER A 121 0.25 -8.95 13.48
C SER A 121 1.43 -8.07 13.88
N LEU A 122 1.20 -6.76 13.88
CA LEU A 122 2.08 -5.77 14.48
C LEU A 122 1.22 -4.67 15.11
N ILE A 123 1.79 -3.92 16.06
CA ILE A 123 1.11 -2.80 16.70
C ILE A 123 1.84 -1.51 16.34
N SER A 124 1.09 -0.45 16.09
CA SER A 124 1.57 0.92 16.01
C SER A 124 0.77 1.84 16.92
N SER A 125 1.36 3.00 17.19
CA SER A 125 0.89 3.99 18.15
C SER A 125 1.10 5.37 17.55
N HIS A 126 0.06 6.20 17.55
CA HIS A 126 0.11 7.55 16.98
C HIS A 126 -0.54 8.54 17.92
N THR A 127 0.02 9.74 18.05
CA THR A 127 -0.70 10.83 18.72
C THR A 127 -1.87 11.29 17.85
N HIS A 128 -2.88 11.90 18.47
CA HIS A 128 -4.01 12.52 17.75
C HIS A 128 -3.56 13.57 16.74
N GLU A 129 -2.49 14.31 17.04
CA GLU A 129 -1.89 15.29 16.12
C GLU A 129 -1.32 14.63 14.87
N VAL A 130 -0.53 13.56 15.02
CA VAL A 130 0.03 12.80 13.90
C VAL A 130 -1.08 12.20 13.03
N ALA A 131 -2.15 11.71 13.66
CA ALA A 131 -3.32 11.20 12.99
C ALA A 131 -4.03 12.29 12.15
N ALA A 132 -4.22 13.48 12.71
CA ALA A 132 -4.83 14.61 12.00
C ALA A 132 -4.00 15.06 10.79
N LEU A 133 -2.68 15.21 10.97
CA LEU A 133 -1.75 15.57 9.88
C LEU A 133 -1.75 14.54 8.75
N ALA A 134 -1.90 13.26 9.06
CA ALA A 134 -1.99 12.20 8.05
C ALA A 134 -3.28 12.33 7.20
N ILE A 135 -4.41 12.69 7.82
CA ILE A 135 -5.67 12.94 7.10
C ILE A 135 -5.52 14.12 6.12
N GLU A 136 -4.85 15.19 6.52
CA GLU A 136 -4.58 16.32 5.62
C GLU A 136 -3.66 15.92 4.45
N SER A 137 -2.58 15.18 4.74
CA SER A 137 -1.67 14.68 3.71
C SER A 137 -2.36 13.75 2.71
N ASN A 138 -3.35 12.95 3.16
CA ASN A 138 -4.10 12.06 2.28
C ASN A 138 -4.78 12.79 1.13
N LYS A 139 -5.43 13.90 1.43
CA LYS A 139 -6.18 14.65 0.42
C LYS A 139 -5.25 15.14 -0.68
N LEU A 140 -4.08 15.66 -0.31
CA LEU A 140 -3.08 16.11 -1.27
C LEU A 140 -2.55 14.96 -2.13
N GLN A 141 -2.30 13.80 -1.52
CA GLN A 141 -1.82 12.61 -2.24
C GLN A 141 -2.87 12.08 -3.22
N GLU A 142 -4.14 12.06 -2.82
CA GLU A 142 -5.26 11.67 -3.66
C GLU A 142 -5.44 12.62 -4.85
N GLU A 143 -5.42 13.93 -4.62
CA GLU A 143 -5.55 14.95 -5.67
C GLU A 143 -4.41 14.90 -6.68
N GLN A 144 -3.21 14.47 -6.27
CA GLN A 144 -2.04 14.35 -7.13
C GLN A 144 -1.85 12.96 -7.74
N PHE A 145 -2.72 12.00 -7.41
CA PHE A 145 -2.62 10.66 -7.97
C PHE A 145 -2.82 10.72 -9.50
N PRO A 146 -1.91 10.12 -10.30
CA PRO A 146 -1.91 10.27 -11.75
C PRO A 146 -3.02 9.43 -12.40
N ILE A 147 -4.20 10.04 -12.49
CA ILE A 147 -5.39 9.45 -13.12
C ILE A 147 -5.27 9.52 -14.65
N ASP A 148 -5.47 8.38 -15.30
CA ASP A 148 -5.70 8.25 -16.74
C ASP A 148 -7.05 7.56 -16.97
N GLU A 149 -7.99 8.24 -17.64
CA GLU A 149 -9.33 7.70 -17.93
C GLU A 149 -9.28 6.45 -18.81
N ASN A 150 -8.24 6.29 -19.63
CA ASN A 150 -8.03 5.15 -20.51
C ASN A 150 -7.09 4.09 -19.90
N TYR A 151 -6.79 4.20 -18.60
CA TYR A 151 -5.93 3.25 -17.91
C TYR A 151 -6.35 1.79 -18.15
N VAL A 152 -5.39 0.98 -18.53
CA VAL A 152 -5.49 -0.48 -18.63
C VAL A 152 -4.30 -1.12 -17.89
N PRO A 153 -4.47 -2.30 -17.29
CA PRO A 153 -3.35 -2.98 -16.63
C PRO A 153 -2.19 -3.25 -17.60
N GLY A 154 -0.96 -2.95 -17.17
CA GLY A 154 0.25 -3.08 -17.98
C GLY A 154 0.49 -1.92 -18.94
N MET A 155 -0.29 -0.83 -18.86
CA MET A 155 -0.09 0.41 -19.62
C MET A 155 1.34 0.95 -19.47
N LEU A 156 1.98 0.81 -18.30
CA LEU A 156 3.37 1.20 -18.13
C LEU A 156 4.37 0.31 -18.87
N LEU A 157 3.98 -0.79 -19.53
CA LEU A 157 4.90 -1.54 -20.41
C LEU A 157 5.20 -0.78 -21.71
N ASN A 158 4.35 0.18 -22.09
CA ASN A 158 4.56 1.01 -23.26
C ASN A 158 5.58 2.13 -22.97
N GLU A 159 6.72 2.12 -23.65
CA GLU A 159 7.80 3.10 -23.50
C GLU A 159 7.37 4.55 -23.76
N GLU A 160 6.39 4.79 -24.65
CA GLU A 160 5.84 6.14 -24.88
C GLU A 160 5.10 6.68 -23.66
N VAL A 161 4.43 5.79 -22.92
CA VAL A 161 3.80 6.12 -21.63
C VAL A 161 4.88 6.30 -20.57
N LYS A 162 5.86 5.40 -20.48
CA LYS A 162 6.96 5.48 -19.51
C LYS A 162 7.74 6.79 -19.57
N THR A 163 7.98 7.30 -20.78
CA THR A 163 8.83 8.47 -21.02
C THR A 163 8.08 9.81 -20.95
N ALA A 164 6.76 9.79 -20.82
CA ALA A 164 5.99 11.01 -20.62
C ALA A 164 6.30 11.58 -19.22
N ALA A 165 6.83 12.80 -19.17
CA ALA A 165 7.46 13.44 -17.99
C ALA A 165 6.60 13.49 -16.70
N TRP A 166 5.30 13.27 -16.81
CA TRP A 166 4.35 13.25 -15.70
C TRP A 166 4.31 11.93 -14.93
N TYR A 167 4.86 10.85 -15.50
CA TYR A 167 4.94 9.53 -14.86
C TYR A 167 6.34 9.18 -14.33
N SER A 168 7.35 10.01 -14.63
CA SER A 168 8.75 9.80 -14.22
C SER A 168 9.09 10.52 -12.92
N GLY A 169 9.72 9.83 -11.97
CA GLY A 169 10.22 10.41 -10.72
C GLY A 169 9.61 9.79 -9.46
N CYS A 170 9.70 10.53 -8.36
CA CYS A 170 9.15 10.12 -7.07
C CYS A 170 7.62 10.13 -7.08
N MET A 171 7.04 9.40 -6.14
CA MET A 171 5.60 9.30 -5.99
C MET A 171 4.95 10.70 -5.87
N PRO A 172 3.74 10.87 -6.42
CA PRO A 172 2.98 12.10 -6.30
C PRO A 172 2.67 12.41 -4.82
N GLY A 173 2.47 13.68 -4.49
CA GLY A 173 2.31 14.17 -3.12
C GLY A 173 3.58 14.80 -2.53
N GLY A 174 4.60 15.05 -3.37
CA GLY A 174 5.86 15.67 -2.96
C GLY A 174 6.88 14.71 -2.34
N TYR A 175 6.72 13.39 -2.52
CA TYR A 175 7.70 12.41 -2.03
C TYR A 175 9.07 12.67 -2.62
N MET A 176 10.11 12.47 -1.81
CA MET A 176 11.50 12.63 -2.24
C MET A 176 12.26 11.31 -2.29
N TRP A 177 11.77 10.31 -1.55
CA TRP A 177 12.43 9.03 -1.36
C TRP A 177 11.58 7.87 -1.85
N CYS A 178 10.25 8.00 -1.89
CA CYS A 178 9.40 6.95 -2.48
C CYS A 178 9.36 7.03 -4.01
N GLY A 179 9.87 6.00 -4.69
CA GLY A 179 9.73 5.84 -6.13
C GLY A 179 11.01 5.34 -6.78
N GLU A 180 10.89 4.75 -7.96
CA GLU A 180 12.05 4.33 -8.72
C GLU A 180 12.90 5.55 -9.14
N GLY A 181 14.21 5.47 -8.87
CA GLY A 181 15.14 6.57 -9.11
C GLY A 181 15.17 7.63 -8.01
N CYS A 182 14.40 7.44 -6.93
CA CYS A 182 14.42 8.32 -5.77
C CYS A 182 15.43 7.81 -4.73
N GLY A 183 16.02 8.76 -4.00
CA GLY A 183 16.82 8.51 -2.81
C GLY A 183 18.16 7.81 -2.95
N GLY A 184 18.23 6.61 -3.53
CA GLY A 184 19.45 5.84 -3.78
C GLY A 184 20.51 5.94 -2.66
N SER A 185 21.78 6.10 -3.02
CA SER A 185 22.87 6.26 -2.04
C SER A 185 22.78 7.55 -1.22
N SER A 186 22.07 8.56 -1.74
CA SER A 186 21.88 9.83 -1.03
C SER A 186 20.97 9.66 0.19
N ALA A 187 20.09 8.67 0.22
CA ALA A 187 19.20 8.40 1.34
C ALA A 187 19.96 8.12 2.66
N CYS A 188 21.14 7.48 2.59
CA CYS A 188 21.97 7.21 3.77
C CYS A 188 22.71 8.42 4.33
N LYS A 189 22.98 9.43 3.50
CA LYS A 189 23.88 10.54 3.84
C LYS A 189 23.18 11.90 3.88
N SER A 190 22.03 12.01 3.23
CA SER A 190 21.30 13.27 3.11
C SER A 190 20.67 13.67 4.44
N THR A 191 20.87 14.93 4.79
CA THR A 191 20.18 15.60 5.91
C THR A 191 18.77 16.05 5.54
N ALA A 192 18.39 16.00 4.25
CA ALA A 192 17.03 16.32 3.84
C ALA A 192 16.05 15.37 4.53
N GLY A 193 15.03 15.94 5.16
CA GLY A 193 13.99 15.20 5.87
C GLY A 193 13.16 14.35 4.91
N ALA A 194 12.30 13.50 5.45
CA ALA A 194 11.21 12.92 4.69
C ALA A 194 10.01 13.87 4.77
N VAL A 195 9.18 13.93 3.71
CA VAL A 195 7.99 14.80 3.74
C VAL A 195 6.90 14.27 4.68
N ASN A 196 6.89 12.96 4.93
CA ASN A 196 5.99 12.30 5.87
C ASN A 196 6.56 10.93 6.30
N SER A 197 5.83 10.19 7.13
CA SER A 197 6.28 8.89 7.67
C SER A 197 6.49 7.81 6.61
N LEU A 198 5.71 7.77 5.53
CA LEU A 198 5.91 6.81 4.44
C LEU A 198 7.14 7.15 3.61
N ASP A 199 7.37 8.44 3.33
CA ASP A 199 8.58 8.90 2.66
C ASP A 199 9.83 8.57 3.50
N PHE A 200 9.71 8.59 4.83
CA PHE A 200 10.77 8.12 5.72
C PHE A 200 11.02 6.62 5.62
N CYS A 201 9.96 5.81 5.47
CA CYS A 201 10.10 4.38 5.22
C CYS A 201 10.86 4.12 3.91
N CYS A 202 10.53 4.85 2.84
CA CYS A 202 11.24 4.73 1.56
C CYS A 202 12.71 5.18 1.66
N LYS A 203 12.99 6.30 2.36
CA LYS A 203 14.38 6.72 2.63
C LYS A 203 15.19 5.62 3.34
N SER A 204 14.57 4.97 4.32
CA SER A 204 15.21 3.88 5.07
C SER A 204 15.45 2.65 4.20
N HIS A 205 14.51 2.34 3.29
CA HIS A 205 14.62 1.27 2.31
C HIS A 205 15.74 1.51 1.30
N ASP A 206 15.81 2.69 0.71
CA ASP A 206 16.88 3.07 -0.22
C ASP A 206 18.25 2.97 0.46
N CYS A 207 18.35 3.41 1.71
CA CYS A 207 19.59 3.28 2.46
C CYS A 207 19.95 1.82 2.73
N CYS A 208 18.96 0.97 3.08
CA CYS A 208 19.16 -0.47 3.22
C CYS A 208 19.70 -1.09 1.93
N TYR A 209 19.09 -0.77 0.78
CA TYR A 209 19.56 -1.24 -0.53
C TYR A 209 21.01 -0.83 -0.80
N HIS A 210 21.34 0.44 -0.52
CA HIS A 210 22.70 0.93 -0.67
C HIS A 210 23.70 0.22 0.26
N THR A 211 23.36 0.06 1.54
CA THR A 211 24.22 -0.61 2.53
C THR A 211 24.52 -2.06 2.14
N TYR A 212 23.53 -2.78 1.60
CA TYR A 212 23.70 -4.17 1.16
C TYR A 212 24.21 -4.30 -0.28
N GLY A 213 24.36 -3.20 -1.02
CA GLY A 213 24.82 -3.21 -2.41
C GLY A 213 23.88 -3.94 -3.36
N VAL A 214 22.57 -3.89 -3.11
CA VAL A 214 21.55 -4.57 -3.90
C VAL A 214 20.80 -3.57 -4.80
N SER A 215 20.53 -3.98 -6.03
CA SER A 215 19.84 -3.17 -7.04
C SER A 215 18.44 -3.69 -7.37
N TYR A 216 18.08 -4.88 -6.90
CA TYR A 216 16.79 -5.52 -7.16
C TYR A 216 16.43 -6.46 -6.01
N LYS A 217 15.11 -6.61 -5.74
CA LYS A 217 14.45 -7.43 -4.71
C LYS A 217 15.39 -7.94 -3.60
N ASN A 218 15.41 -7.26 -2.47
CA ASN A 218 16.09 -7.73 -1.26
C ASN A 218 15.09 -8.00 -0.15
N CYS A 219 15.12 -9.23 0.37
CA CYS A 219 14.09 -9.67 1.27
C CYS A 219 14.02 -8.93 2.60
N LEU A 220 15.20 -8.68 3.19
CA LEU A 220 15.31 -7.97 4.44
C LEU A 220 14.82 -6.53 4.28
N CYS A 221 15.33 -5.82 3.27
CA CYS A 221 14.98 -4.43 3.04
C CYS A 221 13.49 -4.28 2.66
N ASP A 222 12.97 -5.12 1.77
CA ASP A 222 11.57 -5.05 1.33
C ASP A 222 10.61 -5.39 2.47
N SER A 223 10.92 -6.40 3.30
CA SER A 223 10.10 -6.71 4.48
C SER A 223 10.10 -5.57 5.51
N ASN A 224 11.26 -4.93 5.73
CA ASN A 224 11.36 -3.77 6.61
C ASN A 224 10.54 -2.58 6.09
N LEU A 225 10.55 -2.33 4.77
CA LEU A 225 9.71 -1.31 4.15
C LEU A 225 8.23 -1.63 4.33
N CYS A 226 7.84 -2.90 4.19
CA CYS A 226 6.47 -3.33 4.39
C CYS A 226 5.99 -3.10 5.82
N ASP A 227 6.76 -3.56 6.80
CA ASP A 227 6.47 -3.32 8.22
C ASP A 227 6.40 -1.83 8.53
N CYS A 228 7.34 -1.03 8.00
CA CYS A 228 7.34 0.41 8.19
C CYS A 228 6.10 1.06 7.58
N SER A 229 5.79 0.75 6.31
CA SER A 229 4.65 1.31 5.56
C SER A 229 3.30 0.97 6.18
N GLN A 230 3.19 -0.12 6.94
CA GLN A 230 1.97 -0.45 7.67
C GLN A 230 1.82 0.38 8.93
N ARG A 231 2.93 0.65 9.62
CA ARG A 231 2.94 1.48 10.82
C ARG A 231 2.78 2.97 10.53
N VAL A 232 2.74 3.41 9.27
CA VAL A 232 2.53 4.83 8.98
C VAL A 232 1.07 5.20 9.23
N PRO A 233 0.80 6.40 9.78
CA PRO A 233 -0.56 6.88 9.95
C PRO A 233 -1.19 7.03 8.57
N TRP A 234 -2.44 6.57 8.42
CA TRP A 234 -3.15 6.30 7.15
C TRP A 234 -2.76 7.23 6.01
N GLN A 235 -2.00 6.70 5.03
CA GLN A 235 -1.61 7.44 3.82
C GLN A 235 -2.26 6.85 2.56
N PHE A 236 -2.82 7.67 1.68
CA PHE A 236 -3.40 7.26 0.39
C PHE A 236 -2.41 6.45 -0.44
N SER A 237 -1.13 6.83 -0.39
CA SER A 237 -0.02 6.21 -1.12
C SER A 237 0.50 4.90 -0.53
N THR A 238 0.16 4.56 0.73
CA THR A 238 0.60 3.32 1.39
C THR A 238 0.32 2.06 0.56
N PRO A 239 -0.90 1.82 0.05
CA PRO A 239 -1.17 0.65 -0.79
C PRO A 239 -0.31 0.55 -2.05
N ILE A 240 0.10 1.68 -2.64
CA ILE A 240 0.96 1.69 -3.83
C ILE A 240 2.34 1.13 -3.49
N VAL A 241 2.94 1.61 -2.39
CA VAL A 241 4.21 1.09 -1.88
C VAL A 241 4.09 -0.39 -1.54
N GLN A 242 3.00 -0.80 -0.88
CA GLN A 242 2.79 -2.19 -0.49
C GLN A 242 2.57 -3.12 -1.69
N ALA A 243 1.85 -2.67 -2.71
CA ALA A 243 1.65 -3.41 -3.96
C ALA A 243 2.96 -3.58 -4.76
N ALA A 244 3.92 -2.67 -4.65
CA ALA A 244 5.23 -2.84 -5.29
C ALA A 244 6.21 -3.69 -4.46
N MET A 245 6.14 -3.61 -3.13
CA MET A 245 7.23 -4.08 -2.25
C MET A 245 6.87 -5.29 -1.38
N CYS A 246 5.59 -5.50 -1.04
CA CYS A 246 5.19 -6.48 -0.01
C CYS A 246 4.89 -7.90 -0.48
N SER A 247 5.73 -8.46 -1.34
CA SER A 247 5.80 -9.92 -1.59
C SER A 247 7.12 -10.36 -2.19
N SER A 248 8.19 -9.58 -2.00
CA SER A 248 9.49 -9.93 -2.56
C SER A 248 10.12 -11.17 -1.92
N CYS A 249 9.48 -11.72 -0.88
CA CYS A 249 9.94 -12.87 -0.13
C CYS A 249 8.88 -13.95 -0.12
N LYS A 250 9.24 -15.10 -0.66
CA LYS A 250 8.50 -16.36 -0.50
C LYS A 250 9.02 -17.08 0.73
#